data_AF-A0A242C5A8-F1
#
_entry.id   AF-A0A242C5A8-F1
#
_cell.length_a   1.000
_cell.length_b   1.000
_cell.length_c   1.000
_cell.angle_alpha   90.00
_cell.angle_beta   90.00
_cell.angle_gamma   90.00
#
_symmetry.space_group_name_H-M   'P 1'
#
loop_
_entity.id
_entity.type
_entity.pdbx_description
1 polymer ?
#
loop_
_entity_poly.entity_id
_entity_poly.type
_entity_poly.pdbx_seq_one_letter_code
_entity_poly.pdbx_strand_id
1 'polypeptide(L)' 'MEKKSQLPWYKRKKFYLPVAVVLGVIGVLPSLVSLFGVSIDDEFNPDYYSDPNEPMFKKKQN' A
#
# COMPACT_ATOMS: atom_id res chain seq x y z
N MET A 1 11.60 44.33 -22.85
CA MET A 1 11.25 42.90 -22.79
C MET A 1 11.34 42.46 -21.34
N GLU A 2 10.20 42.26 -20.70
CA GLU A 2 10.11 41.94 -19.27
C GLU A 2 10.60 40.50 -19.04
N LYS A 3 11.71 40.33 -18.32
CA LYS A 3 12.18 38.99 -17.90
C LYS A 3 11.18 38.44 -16.89
N LYS A 4 10.20 37.67 -17.35
CA LYS A 4 9.35 36.83 -16.48
C LYS A 4 10.28 35.90 -15.71
N SER A 5 10.60 36.26 -14.47
CA SER A 5 11.33 35.41 -13.56
C SER A 5 10.50 34.14 -13.37
N GLN A 6 10.91 33.06 -14.04
CA GLN A 6 10.26 31.76 -13.95
C GLN A 6 10.55 31.23 -12.55
N LEU A 7 9.70 31.61 -11.58
CA LEU A 7 9.70 31.03 -10.25
C LEU A 7 9.69 29.49 -10.39
N PRO A 8 10.56 28.77 -9.68
CA PRO A 8 10.67 27.32 -9.79
C PRO A 8 9.30 26.64 -9.64
N TRP A 9 9.04 25.60 -10.43
CA TRP A 9 7.73 24.93 -10.50
C TRP A 9 7.21 24.48 -9.13
N TYR A 10 8.10 24.06 -8.23
CA TYR A 10 7.80 23.64 -6.86
C TYR A 10 7.30 24.81 -5.98
N LYS A 11 7.65 26.07 -6.29
CA LYS A 11 7.12 27.24 -5.57
C LYS A 11 5.68 27.57 -5.95
N ARG A 12 5.28 27.29 -7.19
CA ARG A 12 3.90 27.53 -7.67
C ARG A 12 2.91 26.46 -7.19
N LYS A 13 3.37 25.23 -6.98
CA LYS A 13 2.54 24.07 -6.62
C LYS A 13 2.84 23.51 -5.22
N LYS A 14 3.24 24.37 -4.27
CA LYS A 14 3.57 23.96 -2.90
C LYS A 14 2.45 23.18 -2.20
N PHE A 15 1.20 23.47 -2.52
CA PHE A 15 0.04 22.77 -1.95
C PHE A 15 -0.16 21.36 -2.51
N TYR A 16 0.17 21.14 -3.78
CA TYR A 16 0.00 19.84 -4.43
C TYR A 16 1.04 18.82 -4.01
N LEU A 17 2.21 19.27 -3.57
CA LEU A 17 3.29 18.40 -3.11
C LEU A 17 2.87 17.54 -1.88
N PRO A 18 2.37 18.11 -0.76
CA PRO A 18 1.90 17.30 0.36
C PRO A 18 0.68 16.44 0.00
N VAL A 19 -0.23 16.95 -0.84
CA VAL A 19 -1.40 16.17 -1.30
C VAL A 19 -0.96 14.93 -2.09
N ALA A 20 0.01 15.08 -3.00
CA ALA A 20 0.55 13.97 -3.77
C ALA A 20 1.23 12.92 -2.88
N VAL A 21 1.95 13.35 -1.84
CA VAL A 21 2.55 12.44 -0.86
C VAL A 21 1.47 11.66 -0.11
N VAL A 22 0.42 12.33 0.39
CA VAL A 22 -0.70 11.66 1.09
C VAL A 22 -1.40 10.66 0.18
N LEU A 23 -1.73 11.05 -1.06
CA LEU A 23 -2.36 10.16 -2.03
C LEU A 23 -1.46 8.97 -2.41
N GLY A 24 -0.15 9.19 -2.55
CA GLY A 24 0.82 8.13 -2.81
C GLY A 24 0.90 7.14 -1.65
N VAL A 25 0.93 7.63 -0.41
CA VAL A 25 0.92 6.79 0.79
C VAL A 25 -0.36 5.97 0.87
N ILE A 26 -1.53 6.58 0.68
CA ILE A 26 -2.83 5.89 0.69
C ILE A 26 -2.90 4.81 -0.40
N GLY A 27 -2.37 5.08 -1.60
CA GLY A 27 -2.38 4.12 -2.70
C GLY A 27 -1.43 2.93 -2.49
N VAL A 28 -0.30 3.14 -1.83
CA VAL A 28 0.74 2.11 -1.64
C VAL A 28 0.51 1.29 -0.35
N LEU A 29 -0.15 1.85 0.66
CA LEU A 29 -0.39 1.17 1.94
C LEU A 29 -1.07 -0.20 1.81
N PRO A 30 -2.18 -0.35 1.05
CA PRO A 30 -2.86 -1.63 0.91
C PRO A 30 -1.97 -2.71 0.31
N SER A 31 -1.13 -2.34 -0.66
CA SER A 31 -0.17 -3.26 -1.26
C SER A 31 0.90 -3.71 -0.26
N LEU A 32 1.39 -2.81 0.59
CA LEU A 32 2.33 -3.16 1.65
C LEU A 32 1.70 -4.07 2.71
N VAL A 33 0.46 -3.78 3.13
CA VAL A 33 -0.27 -4.64 4.07
C VAL A 33 -0.52 -6.03 3.46
N SER A 34 -0.81 -6.12 2.16
CA SER A 34 -0.95 -7.42 1.49
C SER A 34 0.36 -8.20 1.42
N LEU A 35 1.50 -7.53 1.27
CA LEU A 35 2.83 -8.14 1.20
C LEU A 35 3.35 -8.61 2.56
N PHE A 36 3.07 -7.86 3.62
CA PHE A 36 3.61 -8.10 4.96
C PHE A 36 2.58 -8.61 5.97
N GLY A 37 1.31 -8.70 5.60
CA GLY A 37 0.20 -9.08 6.49
C GLY A 37 -0.04 -10.57 6.62
N VAL A 38 0.59 -11.41 5.78
CA VAL A 38 0.55 -12.87 5.90
C VAL A 38 1.85 -13.34 6.55
N SER A 39 1.76 -14.22 7.55
CA SER A 39 2.96 -14.77 8.19
C SER A 39 3.67 -15.71 7.20
N ILE A 40 5.00 -15.65 7.13
CA ILE A 40 5.79 -16.55 6.25
C ILE A 40 5.55 -18.03 6.62
N ASP A 41 5.13 -18.29 7.87
CA ASP A 41 4.88 -19.62 8.41
C ASP A 41 3.44 -20.13 8.17
N ASP A 42 2.58 -19.34 7.52
CA ASP A 42 1.21 -19.74 7.19
C ASP A 42 1.19 -20.49 5.85
N GLU A 43 0.63 -21.70 5.85
CA GLU A 43 0.43 -22.52 4.66
C GLU A 43 -1.06 -22.51 4.25
N PHE A 44 -1.32 -22.82 2.97
CA PHE A 44 -2.68 -22.94 2.47
C PHE A 44 -3.41 -24.07 3.21
N ASN A 45 -4.57 -23.76 3.79
CA ASN A 45 -5.37 -24.73 4.52
C ASN A 45 -6.05 -25.69 3.52
N PRO A 46 -5.70 -27.00 3.49
CA PRO A 46 -6.31 -27.96 2.58
C PRO A 46 -7.82 -28.11 2.82
N ASP A 47 -8.27 -27.83 4.04
CA ASP A 47 -9.67 -27.92 4.45
C ASP A 47 -10.46 -26.62 4.23
N TYR A 48 -9.88 -25.61 3.56
CA TYR A 48 -10.53 -24.31 3.36
C TYR A 48 -11.91 -24.42 2.68
N TYR A 49 -12.07 -25.38 1.77
CA TYR A 49 -13.34 -25.60 1.07
C TYR A 49 -14.27 -26.59 1.79
N SER A 50 -13.85 -27.15 2.92
CA SER A 50 -14.60 -28.16 3.67
C SER A 50 -15.60 -27.54 4.63
N ASP A 51 -15.31 -26.35 5.19
CA ASP A 51 -16.19 -25.63 6.12
C ASP A 51 -16.11 -24.11 5.87
N PRO A 52 -17.25 -23.39 5.83
CA PRO A 52 -17.27 -21.93 5.65
C PRO A 52 -16.50 -21.12 6.71
N ASN A 53 -16.22 -21.70 7.87
CA ASN A 53 -15.52 -21.04 8.98
C ASN A 53 -14.01 -21.31 8.98
N GLU A 54 -13.52 -22.11 8.05
CA GLU A 54 -12.11 -22.46 7.96
C GLU A 54 -11.30 -21.28 7.39
N PRO A 55 -10.23 -20.83 8.07
CA PRO A 55 -9.38 -19.77 7.54
C PRO A 55 -8.64 -20.25 6.29
N MET A 56 -8.44 -19.35 5.32
CA MET A 56 -7.74 -19.65 4.07
C MET A 56 -6.28 -20.10 4.28
N PHE A 57 -5.63 -19.54 5.30
CA PHE A 57 -4.27 -19.86 5.68
C PHE A 57 -4.22 -20.29 7.15
N LYS A 58 -3.44 -21.31 7.46
CA LYS A 58 -3.20 -21.81 8.81
C LYS A 58 -1.70 -21.88 9.08
N LYS A 59 -1.30 -21.65 10.32
CA LYS A 59 0.09 -21.89 10.74
C LYS A 59 0.46 -23.34 10.54
N LYS A 60 1.68 -23.56 10.04
CA LYS A 60 2.29 -24.88 9.99
C LYS A 60 2.38 -25.48 11.41
N GLN A 61 1.61 -26.53 11.68
CA GLN A 61 1.82 -27.36 12.86
C GLN A 61 2.97 -28.32 12.54
N ASN A 62 4.11 -28.12 13.21
CA ASN A 62 5.22 -29.08 13.23
C ASN A 62 4.84 -30.36 13.98
#